data_AF-A0AA43CZ93-F1
#
_entry.id   AF-A0AA43CZ93-F1
#
_cell.length_a   1.000
_cell.length_b   1.000
_cell.length_c   1.000
_cell.angle_alpha   90.00
_cell.angle_beta   90.00
_cell.angle_gamma   90.00
#
_symmetry.space_group_name_H-M   'P 1'
#
loop_
_entity.id
_entity.type
_entity.pdbx_description
1 polymer ?
#
loop_
_entity_poly.entity_id
_entity_poly.type
_entity_poly.pdbx_seq_one_letter_code
_entity_poly.pdbx_strand_id
1 'polypeptide(L)' 'MSDVKDPQTPVPSPVFPQDKKWDFKKRAGIYESDVTALVRRMLEDESIKEDQRAAWERWRNDPTGLRR' A
#
# COMPACT_ATOMS: atom_id res chain seq x y z
N MET A 1 22.94 17.33 -18.00
CA MET A 1 22.22 16.07 -18.28
C MET A 1 21.56 15.68 -16.98
N SER A 2 20.29 16.03 -16.85
CA SER A 2 19.51 15.77 -15.64
C SER A 2 19.18 14.28 -15.64
N ASP A 3 19.58 13.54 -14.61
CA ASP A 3 19.16 12.16 -14.35
C ASP A 3 17.64 12.13 -14.21
N VAL A 4 16.93 11.95 -15.32
CA VAL A 4 15.52 11.58 -15.32
C VAL A 4 15.51 10.14 -14.81
N LYS A 5 15.33 9.98 -13.48
CA LYS A 5 15.04 8.67 -12.90
C LYS A 5 13.87 8.08 -13.67
N ASP A 6 14.10 6.92 -14.27
CA ASP A 6 13.07 6.14 -14.91
C ASP A 6 11.88 6.01 -13.93
N PRO A 7 10.67 6.49 -14.30
CA PRO A 7 9.52 6.51 -13.40
C PRO A 7 9.07 5.11 -12.96
N GLN A 8 9.69 4.04 -13.46
CA GLN A 8 9.34 2.66 -13.18
C GLN A 8 10.25 1.91 -12.20
N THR A 9 11.25 2.55 -11.58
CA THR A 9 12.11 1.84 -10.61
C THR A 9 11.25 1.30 -9.45
N PRO A 10 11.14 -0.03 -9.26
CA PRO A 10 10.25 -0.59 -8.24
C PRO A 10 10.67 -0.13 -6.85
N VAL A 11 9.76 0.50 -6.12
CA VAL A 11 9.96 0.72 -4.67
C VAL A 11 9.97 -0.68 -4.02
N PRO A 12 11.00 -1.02 -3.22
CA PRO A 12 11.02 -2.30 -2.52
C PRO A 12 9.86 -2.35 -1.52
N SER A 13 9.16 -3.49 -1.47
CA SER A 13 8.08 -3.68 -0.51
C SER A 13 8.60 -3.52 0.92
N PRO A 14 7.83 -2.88 1.81
CA PRO A 14 8.23 -2.68 3.18
C PRO A 14 8.39 -4.02 3.90
N VAL A 15 9.51 -4.20 4.60
CA VAL A 15 9.75 -5.37 5.45
C VAL A 15 9.42 -4.99 6.88
N PHE A 16 8.46 -5.69 7.47
CA PHE A 16 8.04 -5.47 8.85
C PHE A 16 8.79 -6.39 9.81
N PRO A 17 9.14 -5.91 11.02
CA PRO A 17 9.60 -6.76 12.11
C PRO A 17 8.60 -7.87 12.44
N GLN A 18 9.08 -9.03 12.87
CA GLN A 18 8.25 -10.21 13.18
C GLN A 18 7.22 -9.95 14.29
N ASP A 19 7.52 -9.01 15.19
CA ASP A 19 6.69 -8.61 16.32
C ASP A 19 5.75 -7.43 16.01
N LYS A 20 5.84 -6.83 14.81
CA LYS A 20 4.96 -5.74 14.39
C LYS A 20 3.51 -6.24 14.35
N LYS A 21 2.66 -5.58 15.14
CA LYS A 21 1.21 -5.77 15.14
C LYS A 21 0.54 -4.41 14.87
N TRP A 22 -0.48 -4.41 14.03
CA TRP A 22 -1.32 -3.23 13.83
C TRP A 22 -2.43 -3.21 14.87
N ASP A 23 -2.69 -2.03 15.41
CA ASP A 23 -3.80 -1.86 16.36
C ASP A 23 -5.13 -2.15 15.66
N PHE A 24 -5.98 -2.95 16.31
CA PHE A 24 -7.26 -3.36 15.76
C PHE A 24 -8.40 -2.66 16.49
N LYS A 25 -9.09 -1.76 15.79
CA LYS A 25 -10.23 -1.04 16.34
C LYS A 25 -11.28 -0.77 15.28
N LYS A 26 -12.50 -1.26 15.50
CA LYS A 26 -13.68 -0.94 14.69
C LYS A 26 -14.20 0.48 14.97
N ARG A 27 -14.79 1.12 13.96
CA ARG A 27 -15.51 2.39 14.13
C ARG A 27 -16.81 2.17 14.89
N ALA A 28 -17.08 3.03 15.86
CA ALA A 28 -18.34 3.03 16.59
C ALA A 28 -19.47 3.59 15.70
N GLY A 29 -20.68 3.04 15.85
CA GLY A 29 -21.89 3.57 15.21
C GLY A 29 -22.07 3.22 13.73
N ILE A 30 -21.18 2.43 13.12
CA ILE A 30 -21.33 1.91 11.76
C ILE A 30 -20.96 0.43 11.70
N TYR A 31 -21.51 -0.30 10.73
CA TYR A 31 -21.03 -1.64 10.43
C TYR A 31 -19.64 -1.58 9.78
N GLU A 32 -18.69 -2.29 10.35
CA GLU A 32 -17.35 -2.49 9.80
C GLU A 32 -16.95 -3.96 10.00
N SER A 33 -16.59 -4.65 8.91
CA SER A 33 -16.07 -6.02 8.99
C SER A 33 -14.68 -6.04 9.64
N ASP A 34 -14.26 -7.16 10.22
CA ASP A 34 -12.93 -7.30 10.81
C ASP A 34 -11.82 -7.01 9.78
N VAL A 35 -12.00 -7.51 8.56
CA VAL A 35 -11.04 -7.29 7.46
C VAL A 35 -10.96 -5.81 7.10
N THR A 36 -12.10 -5.12 6.98
CA THR A 36 -12.15 -3.68 6.67
C THR A 36 -11.45 -2.87 7.76
N ALA A 37 -11.71 -3.17 9.03
CA ALA A 37 -11.08 -2.50 10.16
C ALA A 37 -9.56 -2.72 10.16
N LEU A 38 -9.11 -3.95 9.94
CA LEU A 38 -7.69 -4.30 9.89
C LEU A 38 -6.98 -3.56 8.74
N VAL A 39 -7.48 -3.66 7.50
CA VAL A 39 -6.86 -3.01 6.35
C VAL A 39 -6.80 -1.49 6.55
N ARG A 40 -7.87 -0.88 7.06
CA ARG A 40 -7.85 0.56 7.37
C ARG A 40 -6.76 0.93 8.36
N ARG A 41 -6.58 0.16 9.44
CA ARG A 41 -5.54 0.41 10.45
C ARG A 41 -4.13 0.16 9.90
N MET A 42 -3.96 -0.81 9.00
CA MET A 42 -2.70 -1.03 8.29
C MET A 42 -2.32 0.15 7.40
N LEU A 43 -3.29 0.77 6.72
CA LEU A 43 -3.08 1.94 5.86
C LEU A 43 -2.73 3.23 6.62
N GLU A 44 -2.81 3.25 7.95
CA GLU A 44 -2.27 4.34 8.77
C GLU A 44 -0.73 4.27 8.89
N ASP A 45 -0.12 3.14 8.54
CA ASP A 45 1.33 3.00 8.42
C ASP A 45 1.80 3.58 7.08
N GLU A 46 2.57 4.67 7.11
CA GLU A 46 3.00 5.38 5.90
C GLU A 46 3.81 4.47 4.96
N SER A 47 4.54 3.48 5.47
CA SER A 47 5.29 2.54 4.63
C SER A 47 4.37 1.65 3.77
N ILE A 48 3.24 1.23 4.31
CA ILE A 48 2.21 0.46 3.58
C ILE A 48 1.51 1.38 2.58
N LYS A 49 1.18 2.59 3.00
CA LYS A 49 0.45 3.56 2.18
C LYS A 49 1.26 4.01 0.95
N GLU A 50 2.56 4.23 1.11
CA GLU A 50 3.48 4.54 0.02
C GLU A 50 3.65 3.37 -0.95
N ASP A 51 3.80 2.14 -0.43
CA ASP A 51 3.87 0.93 -1.26
C ASP A 51 2.60 0.72 -2.08
N GLN A 52 1.41 0.85 -1.46
CA GLN A 52 0.14 0.74 -2.18
C GLN A 52 -0.03 1.85 -3.24
N ARG A 53 0.39 3.09 -2.93
CA ARG A 53 0.37 4.17 -3.91
C ARG A 53 1.28 3.86 -5.09
N ALA A 54 2.51 3.44 -4.85
CA ALA A 54 3.48 3.11 -5.89
C ALA A 54 3.00 1.92 -6.75
N ALA A 55 2.42 0.89 -6.13
CA ALA A 55 1.82 -0.23 -6.84
C ALA A 55 0.63 0.21 -7.72
N TRP A 56 -0.25 1.07 -7.18
CA TRP A 56 -1.38 1.62 -7.92
C TRP A 56 -0.95 2.51 -9.09
N GLU A 57 0.01 3.40 -8.88
CA GLU A 57 0.56 4.28 -9.92
C GLU A 57 1.21 3.47 -11.03
N ARG A 58 1.98 2.42 -10.68
CA ARG A 58 2.55 1.49 -11.65
C ARG A 58 1.46 0.81 -12.47
N TRP A 59 0.46 0.21 -11.81
CA TRP A 59 -0.66 -0.45 -12.50
C TRP A 59 -1.42 0.50 -13.42
N ARG A 60 -1.72 1.71 -12.95
CA ARG A 60 -2.48 2.72 -13.70
C ARG A 60 -1.72 3.21 -14.94
N ASN A 61 -0.40 3.36 -14.82
CA ASN A 61 0.44 3.92 -15.87
C ASN A 61 1.04 2.87 -16.81
N ASP A 62 0.88 1.57 -16.49
CA ASP A 62 1.29 0.44 -17.34
C ASP A 62 0.07 -0.37 -17.82
N PRO A 63 -0.61 0.07 -18.89
CA PRO A 63 -1.71 -0.69 -19.49
C PRO A 63 -1.25 -2.01 -20.14
N THR A 64 0.06 -2.25 -20.30
CA THR A 64 0.59 -3.50 -20.84
C THR A 64 0.75 -4.59 -19.78
N GLY A 65 0.98 -4.24 -18.51
CA GLY A 65 1.06 -5.19 -17.39
C GLY A 65 -0.23 -5.96 -17.06
N LEU A 66 -1.37 -5.53 -17.59
CA LEU A 66 -2.67 -6.23 -17.51
C LEU A 66 -2.89 -7.25 -18.64
N ARG A 67 -2.07 -7.24 -19.70
CA ARG A 67 -2.15 -8.22 -20.78
C ARG A 67 -1.28 -9.42 -20.40
N ARG A 68 -1.88 -10.39 -19.72
CA ARG A 68 -1.45 -11.79 -19.80
C ARG A 68 -2.20 -12.49 -20.92
#